data_AF-A0A660SVF3-F1
#
_entry.id   AF-A0A660SVF3-F1
#
_cell.length_a   1.000
_cell.length_b   1.000
_cell.length_c   1.000
_cell.angle_alpha   90.00
_cell.angle_beta   90.00
_cell.angle_gamma   90.00
#
_symmetry.space_group_name_H-M   'P 1'
#
loop_
_entity.id
_entity.type
_entity.pdbx_description
1 polymer ?
#
loop_
_entity_poly.entity_id
_entity_poly.type
_entity_poly.pdbx_seq_one_letter_code
_entity_poly.pdbx_strand_id
1 'polypeptide(L)'
;MLGSSKNIPVDVRIISATNKNLEKLIENNLFREDLYYRLNVISINVPPLRSRKEDITILARIFLEKFSESFGKPPVSLSERADHALRQYNWPGNVRELENLMQRLVILSGGSVIDVIDLPENMHFSARYGTGEFKSLEEIENEHILFILKHTGDNKTRAAKILGIDRKTLREKIQRMTPQD
;
A
#
# COMPACT_ATOMS: atom_id res chain seq x y z
N MET A 1 47.23 25.50 -19.14
CA MET A 1 47.14 25.17 -17.69
C MET A 1 47.56 23.71 -17.54
N LEU A 2 48.64 23.44 -16.81
CA LEU A 2 49.14 22.09 -16.60
C LEU A 2 48.42 21.49 -15.38
N GLY A 3 47.55 20.51 -15.61
CA GLY A 3 47.08 19.62 -14.54
C GLY A 3 48.26 18.77 -14.06
N SER A 4 48.43 18.67 -12.73
CA SER A 4 49.45 17.81 -12.13
C SER A 4 49.24 16.36 -12.55
N SER A 5 50.27 15.69 -13.07
CA SER A 5 50.29 14.28 -13.49
C SER A 5 50.70 13.32 -12.36
N LYS A 6 50.73 13.80 -11.10
CA LYS A 6 51.09 12.97 -9.95
C LYS A 6 49.89 12.14 -9.47
N ASN A 7 50.07 10.83 -9.40
CA ASN A 7 49.13 9.93 -8.74
C ASN A 7 49.08 10.25 -7.24
N ILE A 8 47.87 10.44 -6.71
CA ILE A 8 47.64 10.66 -5.28
C ILE A 8 47.03 9.37 -4.72
N PRO A 9 47.71 8.66 -3.82
CA PRO A 9 47.13 7.50 -3.16
C PRO A 9 45.97 7.96 -2.27
N VAL A 10 44.86 7.21 -2.31
CA VAL A 10 43.67 7.46 -1.49
C VAL A 10 43.30 6.20 -0.73
N ASP A 11 42.90 6.38 0.52
CA ASP A 11 42.29 5.34 1.35
C ASP A 11 40.82 5.71 1.56
N VAL A 12 39.92 4.89 1.01
CA VAL A 12 38.49 5.20 0.94
C VAL A 12 37.64 3.98 1.29
N ARG A 13 36.54 4.23 2.00
CA ARG A 13 35.46 3.27 2.18
C ARG A 13 34.37 3.53 1.16
N ILE A 14 34.13 2.56 0.29
CA ILE A 14 33.09 2.65 -0.75
C ILE A 14 31.77 2.11 -0.20
N ILE A 15 30.70 2.89 -0.33
CA ILE A 15 29.32 2.47 -0.06
C ILE A 15 28.51 2.75 -1.34
N SER A 16 27.84 1.73 -1.86
CA SER A 16 27.03 1.82 -3.08
C SER A 16 25.63 1.27 -2.85
N ALA A 17 24.64 1.82 -3.56
CA ALA A 17 23.26 1.34 -3.54
C ALA A 17 22.68 1.35 -4.97
N THR A 18 21.83 0.38 -5.27
CA THR A 18 21.17 0.25 -6.59
C THR A 18 19.76 -0.31 -6.42
N ASN A 19 18.84 0.11 -7.28
CA ASN A 19 17.50 -0.48 -7.41
C ASN A 19 17.40 -1.47 -8.59
N LYS A 20 18.51 -1.69 -9.31
CA LYS A 20 18.59 -2.65 -10.43
C LYS A 20 19.25 -3.95 -9.95
N ASN A 21 18.80 -5.06 -10.52
CA ASN A 21 19.46 -6.34 -10.33
C ASN A 21 20.76 -6.35 -11.16
N LEU A 22 21.91 -6.29 -10.48
CA LEU A 22 23.22 -6.21 -11.14
C LEU A 22 23.59 -7.53 -11.85
N GLU A 23 23.19 -8.68 -11.33
CA GLU A 23 23.45 -10.00 -11.94
C GLU A 23 22.81 -10.08 -13.32
N LYS A 24 21.54 -9.69 -13.43
CA LYS A 24 20.85 -9.57 -14.73
C LYS A 24 21.52 -8.58 -15.67
N LEU A 25 22.11 -7.51 -15.16
CA LEU A 25 22.83 -6.55 -16.01
C LEU A 25 24.18 -7.09 -16.49
N ILE A 26 24.84 -7.94 -15.70
CA ILE A 26 26.05 -8.65 -16.11
C ILE A 26 25.71 -9.65 -17.23
N GLU A 27 24.64 -10.44 -17.06
CA GLU A 27 24.15 -11.37 -18.10
C GLU A 27 23.87 -10.68 -19.43
N ASN A 28 23.36 -9.45 -19.38
CA ASN A 28 23.07 -8.63 -20.57
C ASN A 28 24.27 -7.81 -21.08
N ASN A 29 25.49 -8.00 -20.54
CA ASN A 29 26.69 -7.21 -20.85
C ASN A 29 26.53 -5.69 -20.64
N LEU A 30 25.59 -5.28 -19.77
CA LEU A 30 25.33 -3.89 -19.40
C LEU A 30 26.06 -3.47 -18.12
N PHE A 31 26.65 -4.43 -17.39
CA PHE A 31 27.44 -4.16 -16.20
C PHE A 31 28.70 -5.02 -16.15
N ARG A 32 29.78 -4.43 -15.66
CA ARG A 32 31.09 -5.05 -15.57
C ARG A 32 31.16 -6.04 -14.41
N GLU A 33 31.44 -7.29 -14.73
CA GLU A 33 31.56 -8.38 -13.75
C GLU A 33 32.67 -8.10 -12.71
N ASP A 34 33.82 -7.59 -13.14
CA ASP A 34 34.95 -7.29 -12.27
C ASP A 34 34.68 -6.13 -11.28
N LEU A 35 33.74 -5.24 -11.61
CA LEU A 35 33.27 -4.19 -10.70
C LEU A 35 32.23 -4.74 -9.73
N TYR A 36 31.36 -5.65 -10.18
CA TYR A 36 30.34 -6.28 -9.33
C TYR A 36 30.99 -6.97 -8.13
N TYR A 37 31.99 -7.83 -8.35
CA TYR A 37 32.66 -8.53 -7.25
C TYR A 37 33.45 -7.61 -6.31
N ARG A 38 33.85 -6.41 -6.76
CA ARG A 38 34.50 -5.41 -5.89
C ARG A 38 33.51 -4.61 -5.05
N LEU A 39 32.29 -4.40 -5.54
CA LEU A 39 31.23 -3.69 -4.82
C LEU A 39 30.43 -4.63 -3.91
N ASN A 40 30.15 -5.85 -4.37
CA ASN A 40 29.27 -6.81 -3.72
C ASN A 40 30.00 -7.70 -2.72
N VAL A 41 30.76 -7.09 -1.80
CA VAL A 41 31.47 -7.82 -0.73
C VAL A 41 30.52 -8.13 0.42
N ILE A 42 29.79 -7.11 0.89
CA ILE A 42 28.74 -7.23 1.89
C ILE A 42 27.50 -6.54 1.34
N SER A 43 26.45 -7.32 1.09
CA SER A 43 25.19 -6.83 0.55
C SER A 43 24.12 -6.75 1.63
N ILE A 44 23.43 -5.61 1.69
CA ILE A 44 22.28 -5.42 2.57
C ILE A 44 21.07 -5.28 1.67
N ASN A 45 20.21 -6.31 1.68
CA ASN A 45 18.94 -6.25 0.97
C ASN A 45 17.93 -5.42 1.77
N VAL A 46 17.47 -4.31 1.21
CA VAL A 46 16.47 -3.45 1.86
C VAL A 46 15.07 -3.93 1.48
N PRO A 47 14.28 -4.47 2.42
CA PRO A 47 12.94 -4.97 2.12
C PRO A 47 12.00 -3.82 1.69
N PRO A 48 11.11 -4.07 0.71
CA PRO A 48 10.10 -3.08 0.32
C PRO A 48 9.12 -2.85 1.48
N LEU A 49 8.48 -1.68 1.49
CA LEU A 49 7.57 -1.27 2.57
C LEU A 49 6.42 -2.28 2.79
N ARG A 50 5.91 -2.89 1.72
CA ARG A 50 4.86 -3.93 1.79
C ARG A 50 5.21 -5.17 2.59
N SER A 51 6.50 -5.46 2.79
CA SER A 51 6.97 -6.61 3.59
C SER A 51 7.22 -6.28 5.07
N ARG A 52 7.02 -5.03 5.47
CA ARG A 52 7.17 -4.52 6.84
C ARG A 52 5.96 -3.67 7.22
N LYS A 53 4.79 -4.31 7.29
CA LYS A 53 3.52 -3.61 7.47
C LYS A 53 3.41 -2.93 8.83
N GLU A 54 4.09 -3.47 9.82
CA GLU A 54 4.16 -2.98 11.20
C GLU A 54 4.87 -1.62 11.27
N ASP A 55 5.86 -1.38 10.40
CA ASP A 55 6.59 -0.12 10.32
C ASP A 55 5.76 1.02 9.73
N ILE A 56 4.71 0.71 8.94
CA ILE A 56 3.92 1.71 8.21
C ILE A 56 3.29 2.71 9.17
N THR A 57 2.68 2.22 10.25
CA THR A 57 2.02 3.08 11.26
C THR A 57 3.02 4.00 11.95
N ILE A 58 4.20 3.47 12.29
CA ILE A 58 5.25 4.23 12.98
C ILE A 58 5.81 5.31 12.04
N LEU A 59 6.16 4.93 10.81
CA LEU A 59 6.67 5.85 9.80
C LEU A 59 5.64 6.93 9.45
N ALA A 60 4.37 6.57 9.31
CA ALA A 60 3.30 7.52 9.03
C ALA A 60 3.19 8.58 10.13
N ARG A 61 3.22 8.17 11.41
CA ARG A 61 3.22 9.10 12.55
C ARG A 61 4.41 10.06 12.53
N ILE A 62 5.63 9.53 12.30
CA ILE A 62 6.85 10.34 12.22
C ILE A 62 6.72 11.39 11.10
N PHE A 63 6.21 11.01 9.93
CA PHE A 63 6.04 11.94 8.82
C PHE A 63 4.95 12.98 9.09
N LEU A 64 3.82 12.59 9.67
CA LEU A 64 2.76 13.52 10.04
C LEU A 64 3.25 14.57 11.04
N GLU A 65 4.01 14.16 12.06
CA GLU A 65 4.61 15.07 13.03
C GLU A 65 5.62 16.02 12.37
N LYS A 66 6.58 15.48 11.62
CA LYS A 66 7.59 16.24 10.85
C LYS A 66 6.95 17.30 9.96
N PHE A 67 5.91 16.94 9.20
CA PHE A 67 5.27 17.86 8.27
C PHE A 67 4.32 18.85 8.96
N SER A 68 3.64 18.44 10.04
CA SER A 68 2.81 19.37 10.83
C SER A 68 3.67 20.50 11.40
N GLU A 69 4.83 20.15 11.98
CA GLU A 69 5.81 21.12 12.49
C GLU A 69 6.36 22.00 11.36
N SER A 70 6.79 21.40 10.25
CA SER A 70 7.36 22.14 9.10
C SER A 70 6.38 23.14 8.47
N PHE A 71 5.08 22.86 8.53
CA PHE A 71 4.03 23.74 7.99
C PHE A 71 3.36 24.62 9.04
N GLY A 72 3.77 24.56 10.31
CA GLY A 72 3.15 25.31 11.41
C GLY A 72 1.68 24.95 11.64
N LYS A 73 1.28 23.71 11.32
CA LYS A 73 -0.08 23.19 11.51
C LYS A 73 -0.20 22.44 12.85
N PRO A 74 -1.41 22.37 13.44
CA PRO A 74 -1.63 21.54 14.60
C PRO A 74 -1.30 20.06 14.30
N PRO A 75 -0.91 19.27 15.31
CA PRO A 75 -0.59 17.86 15.12
C PRO A 75 -1.75 17.11 14.47
N VAL A 76 -1.45 16.41 13.37
CA VAL A 76 -2.42 15.59 12.65
C VAL A 76 -2.23 14.12 13.00
N SER A 77 -3.34 13.43 13.25
CA SER A 77 -3.37 12.00 13.58
C SER A 77 -4.14 11.21 12.52
N LEU A 78 -3.93 9.89 12.47
CA LEU A 78 -4.71 8.98 11.63
C LEU A 78 -5.85 8.37 12.44
N SER A 79 -7.04 8.26 11.82
CA SER A 79 -8.09 7.38 12.33
C SER A 79 -7.63 5.91 12.28
N GLU A 80 -8.20 5.04 13.12
CA GLU A 80 -7.91 3.60 13.08
C GLU A 80 -8.22 2.98 11.71
N ARG A 81 -9.26 3.49 11.04
CA ARG A 81 -9.68 3.02 9.71
C ARG A 81 -8.67 3.44 8.64
N ALA A 82 -8.18 4.68 8.70
CA ALA A 82 -7.15 5.18 7.79
C ALA A 82 -5.82 4.44 8.00
N ASP A 83 -5.40 4.24 9.24
CA ASP A 83 -4.21 3.45 9.58
C ASP A 83 -4.31 2.01 9.06
N HIS A 84 -5.46 1.37 9.24
CA HIS A 84 -5.70 0.04 8.68
C HIS A 84 -5.61 0.05 7.14
N ALA A 85 -6.22 1.03 6.48
CA ALA A 85 -6.16 1.16 5.02
C ALA A 85 -4.72 1.29 4.49
N LEU A 86 -3.88 2.06 5.19
CA LEU A 86 -2.46 2.22 4.86
C LEU A 86 -1.68 0.90 5.03
N ARG A 87 -1.95 0.13 6.09
CA ARG A 87 -1.30 -1.19 6.31
C ARG A 87 -1.71 -2.25 5.30
N GLN A 88 -2.94 -2.16 4.77
CA GLN A 88 -3.46 -3.09 3.76
C GLN A 88 -3.06 -2.72 2.34
N TYR A 89 -2.56 -1.49 2.12
CA TYR A 89 -2.14 -1.07 0.79
C TYR A 89 -0.84 -1.79 0.37
N ASN A 90 -0.75 -2.16 -0.90
CA ASN A 90 0.37 -2.96 -1.41
C ASN A 90 1.67 -2.18 -1.62
N TRP A 91 1.66 -0.85 -1.41
CA TRP A 91 2.81 0.07 -1.56
C TRP A 91 3.71 -0.30 -2.75
N PRO A 92 3.29 0.04 -3.99
CA PRO A 92 4.10 -0.22 -5.18
C PRO A 92 5.43 0.56 -5.11
N GLY A 93 5.42 1.74 -4.49
CA GLY A 93 6.58 2.52 -4.11
C GLY A 93 7.13 2.16 -2.73
N ASN A 94 8.38 2.56 -2.49
CA ASN A 94 9.02 2.45 -1.18
C ASN A 94 8.50 3.55 -0.21
N VAL A 95 9.15 3.70 0.94
CA VAL A 95 8.90 4.72 1.98
C VAL A 95 8.64 6.14 1.45
N ARG A 96 9.23 6.51 0.30
CA ARG A 96 8.97 7.82 -0.34
C ARG A 96 7.52 8.04 -0.73
N GLU A 97 6.82 6.99 -1.16
CA GLU A 97 5.40 7.11 -1.49
C GLU A 97 4.57 7.40 -0.24
N LEU A 98 4.88 6.72 0.87
CA LEU A 98 4.26 7.00 2.16
C LEU A 98 4.58 8.43 2.64
N GLU A 99 5.84 8.86 2.55
CA GLU A 99 6.25 10.22 2.92
C GLU A 99 5.49 11.28 2.12
N ASN A 100 5.44 11.15 0.79
CA ASN A 100 4.70 12.07 -0.08
C ASN A 100 3.20 12.09 0.24
N LEU A 101 2.61 10.93 0.53
CA LEU A 101 1.21 10.84 0.92
C LEU A 101 0.96 11.59 2.23
N MET A 102 1.77 11.33 3.27
CA MET A 102 1.63 12.01 4.56
C MET A 102 1.81 13.52 4.42
N GLN A 103 2.79 13.97 3.63
CA GLN A 103 2.98 15.39 3.31
C GLN A 103 1.73 16.01 2.68
N ARG A 104 1.18 15.34 1.65
CA ARG A 104 -0.05 15.78 0.97
C ARG A 104 -1.22 15.85 1.94
N LEU A 105 -1.38 14.85 2.79
CA LEU A 105 -2.48 14.79 3.77
C LEU A 105 -2.38 15.93 4.77
N VAL A 106 -1.20 16.26 5.28
CA VAL A 106 -1.02 17.43 6.18
C VAL A 106 -1.34 18.74 5.47
N ILE A 107 -1.02 18.89 4.19
CA ILE A 107 -1.34 20.11 3.42
C ILE A 107 -2.86 20.24 3.22
N LEU A 108 -3.52 19.15 2.83
CA LEU A 108 -4.95 19.14 2.50
C LEU A 108 -5.87 19.04 3.72
N SER A 109 -5.39 18.50 4.84
CA SER A 109 -6.20 18.38 6.04
C SER A 109 -6.52 19.77 6.59
N GLY A 110 -7.83 20.03 6.70
CA GLY A 110 -8.38 21.15 7.47
C GLY A 110 -8.67 20.79 8.93
N GLY A 111 -8.51 19.51 9.31
CA GLY A 111 -8.77 18.97 10.64
C GLY A 111 -7.58 18.24 11.25
N SER A 112 -7.72 17.88 12.53
CA SER A 112 -6.70 17.19 13.33
C SER A 112 -6.63 15.67 13.12
N VAL A 113 -7.62 15.09 12.45
CA VAL A 113 -7.71 13.64 12.20
C VAL A 113 -7.93 13.39 10.70
N ILE A 114 -7.04 12.61 10.11
CA ILE A 114 -7.14 12.07 8.75
C ILE A 114 -7.97 10.79 8.82
N ASP A 115 -9.03 10.71 8.04
CA ASP A 115 -9.84 9.50 7.89
C ASP A 115 -9.70 8.91 6.47
N VAL A 116 -10.33 7.75 6.24
CA VAL A 116 -10.26 7.01 4.97
C VAL A 116 -10.65 7.89 3.78
N ILE A 117 -11.57 8.84 3.94
CA ILE A 117 -12.05 9.71 2.87
C ILE A 117 -10.98 10.71 2.38
N ASP A 118 -9.99 11.00 3.22
CA ASP A 118 -8.88 11.90 2.89
C ASP A 118 -7.78 11.15 2.12
N LEU A 119 -7.80 9.82 2.15
CA LEU A 119 -6.85 8.99 1.41
C LEU A 119 -7.16 9.01 -0.10
N PRO A 120 -6.17 8.69 -0.95
CA PRO A 120 -6.40 8.46 -2.36
C PRO A 120 -7.43 7.36 -2.62
N GLU A 121 -8.24 7.50 -3.68
CA GLU A 121 -9.33 6.56 -4.00
C GLU A 121 -8.87 5.11 -4.17
N ASN A 122 -7.65 4.89 -4.67
CA ASN A 122 -7.06 3.56 -4.80
C ASN A 122 -6.77 2.88 -3.44
N MET A 123 -6.74 3.64 -2.34
CA MET A 123 -6.64 3.13 -0.97
C MET A 123 -8.02 2.92 -0.31
N HIS A 124 -9.10 3.46 -0.89
CA HIS A 124 -10.46 3.19 -0.39
C HIS A 124 -10.81 1.71 -0.59
N PHE A 125 -10.27 1.07 -1.63
CA PHE A 125 -10.49 -0.35 -1.90
C PHE A 125 -9.82 -1.25 -0.85
N SER A 126 -8.57 -0.97 -0.47
CA SER A 126 -7.87 -1.70 0.60
C SER A 126 -8.52 -1.50 1.97
N ALA A 127 -9.13 -0.33 2.21
CA ALA A 127 -9.93 -0.05 3.41
C ALA A 127 -11.24 -0.86 3.48
N ARG A 128 -11.87 -1.15 2.32
CA ARG A 128 -13.16 -1.85 2.25
C ARG A 128 -13.04 -3.37 2.24
N TYR A 129 -11.96 -3.91 1.65
CA TYR A 129 -11.86 -5.35 1.42
C TYR A 129 -10.70 -6.05 2.13
N GLY A 130 -9.74 -5.33 2.73
CA GLY A 130 -8.56 -5.94 3.36
C GLY A 130 -7.77 -6.82 2.39
N THR A 131 -6.57 -7.27 2.75
CA THR A 131 -5.89 -8.34 1.99
C THR A 131 -6.37 -9.73 2.43
N GLY A 132 -7.67 -9.88 2.69
CA GLY A 132 -8.27 -11.13 3.15
C GLY A 132 -8.85 -11.90 1.97
N GLU A 133 -8.03 -12.78 1.40
CA GLU A 133 -8.35 -13.69 0.27
C GLU A 133 -8.86 -12.99 -1.00
N PHE A 134 -8.40 -13.42 -2.17
CA PHE A 134 -9.09 -13.04 -3.40
C PHE A 134 -10.46 -13.71 -3.35
N LYS A 135 -11.46 -12.98 -2.84
CA LYS A 135 -12.81 -13.48 -2.81
C LYS A 135 -13.26 -13.71 -4.24
N SER A 136 -13.78 -14.90 -4.50
CA SER A 136 -14.41 -15.18 -5.78
C SER A 136 -15.54 -14.18 -6.04
N LEU A 137 -15.90 -13.98 -7.30
CA LEU A 137 -17.05 -13.15 -7.65
C LEU A 137 -18.32 -13.62 -6.92
N GLU A 138 -18.43 -14.93 -6.71
CA GLU A 138 -19.52 -15.56 -5.96
C GLU A 138 -19.52 -15.16 -4.47
N GLU A 139 -18.37 -15.12 -3.81
CA GLU A 139 -18.27 -14.68 -2.40
C GLU A 139 -18.61 -13.19 -2.23
N ILE A 140 -18.14 -12.34 -3.14
CA ILE A 140 -18.47 -10.90 -3.13
C ILE A 140 -19.97 -10.70 -3.34
N GLU A 141 -20.56 -11.44 -4.28
CA GLU A 141 -21.99 -11.40 -4.57
C GLU A 141 -22.82 -11.88 -3.37
N ASN A 142 -22.39 -12.96 -2.73
CA ASN A 142 -23.03 -13.53 -1.54
C ASN A 142 -23.05 -12.55 -0.36
N GLU A 143 -21.91 -11.91 -0.08
CA GLU A 143 -21.84 -10.87 0.97
C GLU A 143 -22.74 -9.68 0.65
N HIS A 144 -22.79 -9.27 -0.61
CA HIS A 144 -23.64 -8.16 -1.05
C HIS A 144 -25.14 -8.51 -0.93
N ILE A 145 -25.53 -9.74 -1.28
CA ILE A 145 -26.89 -10.25 -1.11
C ILE A 145 -27.30 -10.25 0.37
N LEU A 146 -26.44 -10.77 1.25
CA LEU A 146 -26.71 -10.81 2.70
C LEU A 146 -26.82 -9.40 3.30
N PHE A 147 -25.94 -8.48 2.88
CA PHE A 147 -25.99 -7.08 3.30
C PHE A 147 -27.34 -6.44 2.95
N ILE A 148 -27.82 -6.63 1.73
CA ILE A 148 -29.09 -6.06 1.27
C ILE A 148 -30.29 -6.73 1.95
N LEU A 149 -30.27 -8.05 2.15
CA LEU A 149 -31.34 -8.75 2.88
C LEU A 149 -31.47 -8.25 4.32
N LYS A 150 -30.35 -8.05 5.03
CA LYS A 150 -30.35 -7.50 6.39
C LYS A 150 -30.96 -6.10 6.46
N HIS A 151 -30.63 -5.22 5.51
CA HIS A 151 -31.15 -3.84 5.47
C HIS A 151 -32.56 -3.72 4.88
N THR A 152 -33.09 -4.80 4.30
CA THR A 152 -34.47 -4.87 3.80
C THR A 152 -35.39 -5.71 4.69
N GLY A 153 -34.90 -6.21 5.84
CA GLY A 153 -35.67 -7.04 6.76
C GLY A 153 -36.09 -8.38 6.15
N ASP A 154 -35.19 -9.01 5.37
CA ASP A 154 -35.42 -10.25 4.61
C ASP A 154 -36.55 -10.17 3.58
N ASN A 155 -36.91 -8.96 3.15
CA ASN A 155 -37.87 -8.77 2.07
C ASN A 155 -37.23 -9.07 0.70
N LYS A 156 -37.32 -10.33 0.29
CA LYS A 156 -36.73 -10.86 -0.96
C LYS A 156 -37.18 -10.11 -2.22
N THR A 157 -38.41 -9.57 -2.27
CA THR A 157 -38.89 -8.80 -3.42
C THR A 157 -38.19 -7.43 -3.49
N ARG A 158 -38.02 -6.77 -2.34
CA ARG A 158 -37.35 -5.48 -2.25
C ARG A 158 -35.84 -5.62 -2.46
N ALA A 159 -35.23 -6.66 -1.89
CA ALA A 159 -33.83 -6.98 -2.08
C ALA A 159 -33.48 -7.26 -3.54
N ALA A 160 -34.30 -8.06 -4.25
CA ALA A 160 -34.11 -8.36 -5.67
C ALA A 160 -34.15 -7.08 -6.53
N LYS A 161 -35.08 -6.15 -6.23
CA LYS A 161 -35.17 -4.86 -6.92
C LYS A 161 -33.93 -3.98 -6.70
N ILE A 162 -33.36 -3.99 -5.49
CA ILE A 162 -32.14 -3.22 -5.17
C ILE A 162 -30.91 -3.86 -5.84
N LEU A 163 -30.85 -5.19 -5.86
CA LEU A 163 -29.80 -5.97 -6.53
C LEU A 163 -29.89 -5.93 -8.07
N GLY A 164 -31.02 -5.50 -8.63
CA GLY A 164 -31.25 -5.47 -10.08
C GLY A 164 -31.42 -6.85 -10.72
N ILE A 165 -31.79 -7.87 -9.94
CA ILE A 165 -31.97 -9.25 -10.41
C ILE A 165 -33.42 -9.72 -10.24
N ASP A 166 -33.80 -10.77 -10.96
CA ASP A 166 -35.11 -11.39 -10.79
C ASP A 166 -35.22 -12.08 -9.41
N ARG A 167 -36.44 -12.09 -8.84
CA ARG A 167 -36.73 -12.72 -7.55
C ARG A 167 -36.43 -14.21 -7.56
N LYS A 168 -36.59 -14.89 -8.70
CA LYS A 168 -36.25 -16.30 -8.86
C LYS A 168 -34.73 -16.50 -8.76
N THR A 169 -33.94 -15.68 -9.43
CA THR A 169 -32.47 -15.70 -9.39
C THR A 169 -31.94 -15.46 -7.97
N LEU A 170 -32.54 -14.50 -7.24
CA LEU A 170 -32.18 -14.27 -5.83
C LEU A 170 -32.46 -15.50 -4.95
N ARG A 171 -33.60 -16.18 -5.15
CA ARG A 171 -33.94 -17.41 -4.40
C ARG A 171 -32.96 -18.54 -4.67
N GLU A 172 -32.61 -18.76 -5.93
CA GLU A 172 -31.65 -19.78 -6.34
C GLU A 172 -30.26 -19.52 -5.73
N LYS A 173 -29.82 -18.26 -5.70
CA LYS A 173 -28.55 -17.87 -5.05
C LYS A 173 -28.58 -18.10 -3.54
N ILE A 174 -29.65 -17.69 -2.84
CA ILE A 174 -29.80 -17.94 -1.39
C ILE A 174 -29.77 -19.45 -1.07
N GLN A 175 -30.40 -20.27 -1.92
CA GLN A 175 -30.44 -21.72 -1.72
C GLN A 175 -29.06 -22.38 -1.90
N ARG A 176 -28.22 -21.87 -2.81
CA ARG A 176 -26.83 -22.33 -2.96
C ARG A 176 -25.93 -21.93 -1.78
N MET A 177 -26.25 -20.81 -1.12
CA MET A 177 -25.50 -20.29 0.03
C MET A 177 -25.80 -21.02 1.34
N THR A 178 -26.93 -21.70 1.44
CA THR A 178 -27.35 -22.41 2.66
C THR A 178 -27.06 -23.89 2.46
N PRO A 179 -26.11 -24.51 3.20
CA PRO A 179 -25.94 -25.96 3.13
C PRO A 179 -27.27 -26.62 3.50
N GLN A 180 -27.73 -27.55 2.66
CA GLN A 180 -28.77 -28.49 3.07
C GLN A 180 -28.11 -29.49 4.02
N ASP A 181 -28.54 -29.51 5.27
CA ASP A 181 -28.44 -30.70 6.12
C ASP A 181 -29.30 -31.84 5.52
#